data_AF-A0A7J9P550-F1
#
_entry.id   AF-A0A7J9P550-F1
#
_cell.length_a   1.000
_cell.length_b   1.000
_cell.length_c   1.000
_cell.angle_alpha   90.00
_cell.angle_beta   90.00
_cell.angle_gamma   90.00
#
_symmetry.space_group_name_H-M   'P 1'
#
loop_
_entity.id
_entity.type
_entity.pdbx_description
1 polymer ?
#
loop_
_entity_poly.entity_id
_entity_poly.type
_entity_poly.pdbx_seq_one_letter_code
_entity_poly.pdbx_strand_id
1 'polypeptide(L)'
;MFGSKKEENKTSTYDPKLVEKLKPFVVVPDSMVPLERKKELLEVMDEAIGTCSTDGELDYHRLLNILVQDLGKGNIDEYEFMFLNFVISSFVFHVQATGIPLDLKKLI
;
A
#
# COMPACT_ATOMS: atom_id res chain seq x y z
N MET A 1 -4.07 10.32 -47.27
CA MET A 1 -4.04 10.90 -45.91
C MET A 1 -4.17 9.75 -44.94
N PHE A 2 -3.06 9.23 -44.42
CA PHE A 2 -3.07 8.16 -43.43
C PHE A 2 -2.66 8.77 -42.10
N GLY A 3 -3.58 8.71 -41.14
CA GLY A 3 -3.39 9.23 -39.79
C GLY A 3 -2.23 8.51 -39.13
N SER A 4 -1.16 9.25 -38.85
CA SER A 4 -0.12 8.80 -37.94
C SER A 4 -0.78 8.54 -36.58
N LYS A 5 -0.74 7.28 -36.16
CA LYS A 5 -1.08 6.85 -34.80
C LYS A 5 -0.35 7.78 -33.84
N LYS A 6 -1.09 8.34 -32.87
CA LYS A 6 -0.51 8.95 -31.69
C LYS A 6 0.44 7.92 -31.08
N GLU A 7 1.73 8.21 -31.09
CA GLU A 7 2.65 7.58 -30.17
C GLU A 7 2.15 7.95 -28.77
N GLU A 8 1.57 6.96 -28.08
CA GLU A 8 1.37 7.04 -26.64
C GLU A 8 2.77 7.12 -26.04
N ASN A 9 3.20 8.35 -25.81
CA ASN A 9 4.33 8.66 -24.98
C ASN A 9 3.99 8.11 -23.59
N LYS A 10 4.35 6.84 -23.32
CA LYS A 10 4.39 6.29 -21.98
C LYS A 10 5.49 7.04 -21.25
N THR A 11 5.18 8.25 -20.79
CA THR A 11 5.94 8.95 -19.76
C THR A 11 6.05 7.99 -18.61
N SER A 12 7.25 7.45 -18.40
CA SER A 12 7.61 6.75 -17.18
C SER A 12 7.33 7.70 -16.01
N THR A 13 6.26 7.41 -15.28
CA THR A 13 5.71 8.15 -14.13
C THR A 13 6.46 7.90 -12.83
N TYR A 14 7.67 7.32 -12.91
CA TYR A 14 8.53 7.12 -11.75
C TYR A 14 9.03 8.47 -11.22
N ASP A 15 8.27 9.06 -10.30
CA ASP A 15 8.76 10.11 -9.41
C ASP A 15 9.42 9.43 -8.20
N PRO A 16 10.76 9.40 -8.09
CA PRO A 16 11.44 8.80 -6.94
C PRO A 16 11.08 9.46 -5.60
N LYS A 17 10.43 10.64 -5.62
CA LYS A 17 9.92 11.33 -4.42
C LYS A 17 8.46 11.00 -4.12
N LEU A 18 7.82 10.10 -4.87
CA LEU A 18 6.41 9.75 -4.65
C LEU A 18 6.20 9.14 -3.26
N VAL A 19 7.14 8.32 -2.80
CA VAL A 19 7.11 7.74 -1.44
C VAL A 19 7.08 8.83 -0.36
N GLU A 20 7.92 9.87 -0.49
CA GLU A 20 7.93 11.00 0.45
C GLU A 20 6.60 11.78 0.46
N LYS A 21 5.92 11.84 -0.69
CA LYS A 21 4.58 12.43 -0.79
C LYS A 21 3.50 11.57 -0.15
N LEU A 22 3.72 10.25 0.01
CA LEU A 22 2.76 9.32 0.61
C LEU A 22 2.85 9.30 2.14
N LYS A 23 4.04 9.53 2.72
CA LYS A 23 4.25 9.52 4.19
C LYS A 23 3.19 10.30 4.99
N PRO A 24 2.79 11.53 4.61
CA PRO A 24 1.78 12.27 5.36
C PRO A 24 0.40 11.60 5.43
N PHE A 25 0.07 10.73 4.48
CA PHE A 25 -1.24 10.07 4.40
C PHE A 25 -1.33 8.78 5.21
N VAL A 26 -0.20 8.24 5.66
CA VAL A 26 -0.13 7.03 6.51
C VAL A 26 0.16 7.37 7.97
N VAL A 27 0.13 8.66 8.34
CA VAL A 27 0.42 9.09 9.71
C VAL A 27 -0.77 8.79 10.62
N VAL A 28 -0.52 7.91 11.58
CA VAL A 28 -1.33 7.75 12.79
C VAL A 28 -0.45 8.19 13.99
N PRO A 29 -0.94 8.99 14.95
CA PRO A 29 -0.13 9.42 16.09
C PRO A 29 0.45 8.23 16.88
N ASP A 30 1.68 8.37 17.38
CA ASP A 30 2.35 7.33 18.19
C ASP A 30 1.61 7.00 19.49
N SER A 31 0.78 7.92 19.97
CA SER A 31 -0.11 7.71 21.12
C SER A 31 -1.28 6.76 20.82
N MET A 32 -1.58 6.53 19.53
CA MET A 32 -2.62 5.60 19.09
C MET A 32 -2.00 4.28 18.62
N VAL A 33 -0.96 4.36 17.80
CA VAL A 33 -0.20 3.17 17.34
C VAL A 33 1.30 3.45 17.51
N PRO A 34 1.98 2.82 18.48
CA PRO A 34 3.41 3.03 18.71
C PRO A 34 4.26 2.73 17.47
N LEU A 35 5.39 3.43 17.31
CA LEU A 35 6.28 3.26 16.15
C LEU A 35 6.73 1.81 15.92
N GLU A 36 7.13 1.11 16.98
CA GLU A 36 7.55 -0.30 16.85
C GLU A 36 6.38 -1.19 16.40
N ARG A 37 5.17 -0.91 16.90
CA ARG A 37 3.97 -1.62 16.47
C ARG A 37 3.66 -1.36 15.00
N LYS A 38 3.81 -0.12 14.52
CA LYS A 38 3.69 0.19 13.08
C LYS A 38 4.66 -0.62 12.24
N LYS A 39 5.92 -0.76 12.67
CA LYS A 39 6.92 -1.56 11.95
C LYS A 39 6.50 -3.03 11.86
N GLU A 40 6.07 -3.63 12.97
CA GLU A 40 5.54 -5.01 12.98
C GLU A 40 4.35 -5.16 12.01
N LEU A 41 3.40 -4.23 12.07
CA LEU A 41 2.22 -4.23 11.20
C LEU A 41 2.58 -4.09 9.72
N LEU A 42 3.60 -3.31 9.37
CA LEU A 42 4.09 -3.20 7.99
C LEU A 42 4.73 -4.51 7.49
N GLU A 43 5.42 -5.25 8.35
CA GLU A 43 6.00 -6.55 7.98
C GLU A 43 4.91 -7.58 7.73
N VAL A 44 3.91 -7.67 8.64
CA VAL A 44 2.74 -8.53 8.45
C VAL A 44 1.98 -8.15 7.17
N MET A 45 1.86 -6.85 6.89
CA MET A 45 1.21 -6.37 5.67
C MET A 45 1.96 -6.75 4.40
N ASP A 46 3.29 -6.64 4.40
CA ASP A 46 4.13 -7.02 3.25
C ASP A 46 3.96 -8.52 2.93
N GLU A 47 3.95 -9.37 3.95
CA GLU A 47 3.64 -10.80 3.82
C GLU A 47 2.21 -11.04 3.31
N ALA A 48 1.23 -10.31 3.83
CA ALA A 48 -0.16 -10.42 3.40
C ALA A 48 -0.34 -10.02 1.93
N ILE A 49 0.31 -8.94 1.49
CA ILE A 49 0.34 -8.52 0.08
C ILE A 49 0.97 -9.61 -0.79
N GLY A 50 2.11 -10.18 -0.36
CA GLY A 50 2.76 -11.27 -1.08
C GLY A 50 1.85 -12.49 -1.24
N THR A 51 1.17 -12.91 -0.18
CA THR A 51 0.26 -14.08 -0.20
C THR A 51 -1.05 -13.84 -0.94
N CYS A 52 -1.46 -12.58 -1.07
CA CYS A 52 -2.64 -12.15 -1.85
C CYS A 52 -2.30 -11.76 -3.29
N SER A 53 -1.02 -11.78 -3.69
CA SER A 53 -0.61 -11.46 -5.04
C SER A 53 -0.41 -12.74 -5.86
N THR A 54 -0.99 -12.80 -7.06
CA THR A 54 -0.82 -13.91 -8.02
C THR A 54 -0.45 -13.32 -9.37
N ASP A 55 0.61 -13.83 -10.01
CA ASP A 55 1.10 -13.34 -11.31
C ASP A 55 1.35 -11.81 -11.37
N GLY A 56 1.68 -11.21 -10.22
CA GLY A 56 1.91 -9.77 -10.10
C GLY A 56 0.65 -8.92 -9.89
N GLU A 57 -0.53 -9.54 -9.85
CA GLU A 57 -1.79 -8.87 -9.54
C GLU A 57 -2.18 -9.10 -8.08
N LEU A 58 -2.47 -8.01 -7.36
CA LEU A 58 -2.93 -8.06 -5.97
C LEU A 58 -4.44 -8.33 -5.91
N ASP A 59 -4.85 -9.42 -5.27
CA ASP A 59 -6.24 -9.63 -4.86
C ASP A 59 -6.57 -8.74 -3.65
N TYR A 60 -7.01 -7.53 -3.96
CA TYR A 60 -7.38 -6.52 -2.98
C TYR A 60 -8.53 -6.95 -2.07
N HIS A 61 -9.51 -7.69 -2.61
CA HIS A 61 -10.65 -8.15 -1.83
C HIS A 61 -10.22 -9.19 -0.78
N ARG A 62 -9.34 -10.11 -1.17
CA ARG A 62 -8.76 -11.09 -0.24
C ARG A 62 -7.92 -10.41 0.85
N LEU A 63 -7.09 -9.43 0.48
CA LEU A 63 -6.28 -8.69 1.45
C LEU A 63 -7.15 -7.93 2.46
N LEU A 64 -8.18 -7.22 2.00
CA LEU A 64 -9.11 -6.53 2.91
C LEU A 64 -9.87 -7.51 3.81
N ASN A 65 -10.28 -8.67 3.30
CA ASN A 65 -10.95 -9.68 4.10
C ASN A 65 -10.06 -10.19 5.25
N ILE A 66 -8.76 -10.35 5.01
CA ILE A 66 -7.80 -10.72 6.07
C ILE A 66 -7.79 -9.64 7.16
N LEU A 67 -7.67 -8.37 6.79
CA LEU A 67 -7.67 -7.27 7.77
C LEU A 67 -8.96 -7.17 8.57
N VAL A 68 -10.12 -7.29 7.92
CA VAL A 68 -11.41 -7.26 8.59
C VAL A 68 -11.58 -8.45 9.53
N GLN A 69 -11.07 -9.63 9.14
CA GLN A 69 -11.07 -10.80 10.02
C GLN A 69 -10.15 -10.61 11.23
N ASP A 70 -8.97 -10.03 11.06
CA ASP A 70 -8.05 -9.76 12.17
C ASP A 70 -8.63 -8.74 13.16
N LEU A 71 -9.31 -7.71 12.65
CA LEU A 71 -10.07 -6.77 13.48
C LEU A 71 -11.20 -7.50 14.24
N GLY A 72 -11.98 -8.34 13.53
CA GLY A 72 -13.07 -9.10 14.14
C GLY A 72 -12.62 -10.13 15.19
N LYS A 73 -11.37 -10.61 15.11
CA LYS A 73 -10.73 -11.50 16.08
C LYS A 73 -10.04 -10.76 17.22
N GLY A 74 -9.90 -9.43 17.13
CA GLY A 74 -9.17 -8.62 18.11
C GLY A 74 -7.65 -8.77 18.04
N ASN A 75 -7.11 -9.24 16.91
CA ASN A 75 -5.66 -9.31 16.66
C ASN A 75 -5.05 -7.92 16.41
N ILE A 76 -5.88 -7.02 15.90
CA ILE A 76 -5.60 -5.59 15.68
C ILE A 76 -6.78 -4.78 16.21
N ASP A 77 -6.53 -3.53 16.60
CA ASP A 77 -7.59 -2.58 17.00
C ASP A 77 -8.03 -1.66 15.83
N GLU A 78 -8.94 -0.74 16.12
CA GLU A 78 -9.48 0.21 15.12
C GLU A 78 -8.43 1.19 14.56
N TYR A 79 -7.44 1.59 15.36
CA TYR A 79 -6.38 2.50 14.94
C TYR A 79 -5.32 1.76 14.11
N GLU A 80 -4.97 0.54 14.51
CA GLU A 80 -4.12 -0.37 13.74
C GLU A 80 -4.77 -0.71 12.39
N PHE A 81 -6.07 -1.02 12.38
CA PHE A 81 -6.83 -1.23 11.15
C PHE A 81 -6.83 0.01 10.24
N MET A 82 -7.06 1.20 10.79
CA MET A 82 -6.99 2.46 10.04
C MET A 82 -5.60 2.69 9.45
N PHE A 83 -4.53 2.46 10.21
CA PHE A 83 -3.15 2.54 9.75
C PHE A 83 -2.90 1.59 8.56
N LEU A 84 -3.26 0.31 8.71
CA LEU A 84 -3.10 -0.70 7.66
C LEU A 84 -3.89 -0.35 6.39
N ASN A 85 -5.09 0.22 6.54
CA ASN A 85 -5.91 0.65 5.40
C ASN A 85 -5.26 1.82 4.62
N PHE A 86 -4.61 2.76 5.31
CA PHE A 86 -3.83 3.82 4.66
C PHE A 86 -2.60 3.28 3.93
N VAL A 87 -1.91 2.31 4.53
CA VAL A 87 -0.75 1.62 3.92
C VAL A 87 -1.16 0.93 2.62
N ILE A 88 -2.24 0.14 2.66
CA ILE A 88 -2.79 -0.54 1.47
C ILE A 88 -3.17 0.46 0.37
N SER A 89 -3.87 1.54 0.74
CA SER A 89 -4.27 2.58 -0.21
C SER A 89 -3.06 3.22 -0.88
N SER A 90 -2.00 3.48 -0.10
CA SER A 90 -0.73 4.02 -0.60
C SER A 90 0.01 3.05 -1.52
N PHE A 91 0.02 1.75 -1.18
CA PHE A 91 0.60 0.70 -2.01
C PHE A 91 -0.10 0.61 -3.36
N VAL A 92 -1.43 0.49 -3.37
CA VAL A 92 -2.22 0.40 -4.61
C VAL A 92 -2.02 1.64 -5.47
N PHE A 93 -2.09 2.83 -4.88
CA PHE A 93 -1.84 4.07 -5.60
C PHE A 93 -0.43 4.10 -6.21
N HIS A 94 0.60 3.74 -5.45
CA HIS A 94 1.98 3.72 -5.93
C HIS A 94 2.17 2.74 -7.09
N VAL A 95 1.64 1.52 -6.99
CA VAL A 95 1.72 0.50 -8.05
C VAL A 95 1.00 0.98 -9.30
N GLN A 96 -0.21 1.52 -9.17
CA GLN A 96 -0.95 2.06 -10.31
C GLN A 96 -0.24 3.25 -10.97
N ALA A 97 0.38 4.12 -10.16
CA ALA A 97 1.09 5.28 -10.65
C ALA A 97 2.43 4.92 -11.31
N THR A 98 3.16 3.92 -10.83
CA THR A 98 4.57 3.68 -11.22
C THR A 98 4.83 2.34 -11.89
N GLY A 99 3.93 1.37 -11.74
CA GLY A 99 4.15 -0.03 -12.12
C GLY A 99 5.14 -0.77 -11.21
N ILE A 100 5.59 -0.18 -10.11
CA ILE A 100 6.60 -0.74 -9.20
C ILE A 100 5.96 -0.97 -7.82
N PRO A 101 6.20 -2.13 -7.17
CA PRO A 101 5.79 -2.36 -5.79
C PRO A 101 6.36 -1.30 -4.83
N LEU A 102 5.50 -0.79 -3.94
CA LEU A 102 5.93 0.14 -2.91
C LEU A 102 6.67 -0.63 -1.80
N ASP A 103 7.89 -0.22 -1.51
CA ASP A 103 8.63 -0.68 -0.33
C ASP A 103 7.99 -0.08 0.93
N LEU A 104 7.18 -0.89 1.61
CA LEU A 104 6.42 -0.45 2.78
C LEU A 104 7.32 0.07 3.90
N LYS A 105 8.54 -0.46 4.05
CA LYS A 105 9.48 -0.04 5.09
C LYS A 105 9.95 1.40 4.93
N LYS A 106 9.77 2.00 3.74
CA LYS A 106 10.09 3.42 3.47
C LYS A 106 8.97 4.39 3.86
N LEU A 107 7.81 3.90 4.31
CA LEU A 107 6.67 4.73 4.69
C LEU A 107 6.79 5.37 6.09
N ILE A 108 7.65 4.82 6.96
CA ILE A 108 7.84 5.27 8.35
C ILE A 108 9.31 5.42 8.71
#